data_AF-A0A497X9Z3-F1
#
_entry.id   AF-A0A497X9Z3-F1
#
_cell.length_a   1.000
_cell.length_b   1.000
_cell.length_c   1.000
_cell.angle_alpha   90.00
_cell.angle_beta   90.00
_cell.angle_gamma   90.00
#
_symmetry.space_group_name_H-M   'P 1'
#
loop_
_entity.id
_entity.type
_entity.pdbx_description
1 polymer ?
#
loop_
_entity_poly.entity_id
_entity_poly.type
_entity_poly.pdbx_seq_one_letter_code
_entity_poly.pdbx_strand_id
1 'polypeptide(L)'
;MAVYLRELTRHRAARIDGEFSVLAQAARSSAWQLDGVAPDDQAALDRILQGTLAQSELIYGSAIAFDPGLRRVAPYLYRPGGETSLRRLDIGRDAYDYTSWDWFRLPREAGSPVWVEPYFDKGAGNVLMVTYGVPLSRQGQFRAVLTVDVSLERLRADMSRVEVPNGFVALASRRGVFLSHPRPDMVMHESVAGVAAKLDLPELAAAATDMASGRSGVVRLLDPNDGEGMSWLVYAPIASTGWSLMALVEEEKVLAQVNQRLQRQLLVSLAGAVLVLLILLLTTVRITRPLVRLGETARQVAGGNLAARAQDVSGHDEIGRFATVFNRMLDELDAATAARIREAAARQAVESELKVALEIQRSLLPHVFPPFPDHSEFELYAICNPALSMSGDFYDFFLLDENTLVLLIADVCGKGVPAAMFMAVARTTLRNLGRPGLSPAQVLEAANQALVAENEQGMFVTLFLAHYDLASGALRYAGAGHPPPCLVRSDGEVARLPSHGGLFGVFAEARYEMGESRLEPGDALVLYTDGVTEAHDAGGTLYGEARLATLLQDAASQPAESICRAVVADVDAYRADGRQDDVTLLVLRRTA
;
A
#
# COMPACT_ATOMS: atom_id res chain seq x y z
N MET A 1 48.08 -8.07 -16.92
CA MET A 1 48.76 -7.00 -17.67
C MET A 1 50.05 -7.48 -18.34
N ALA A 2 51.04 -7.99 -17.58
CA ALA A 2 52.30 -8.52 -18.14
C ALA A 2 52.12 -9.56 -19.28
N VAL A 3 51.15 -10.48 -19.15
CA VAL A 3 50.81 -11.46 -20.20
C VAL A 3 50.29 -10.78 -21.47
N TYR A 4 49.43 -9.77 -21.34
CA TYR A 4 48.86 -9.03 -22.47
C TYR A 4 49.94 -8.25 -23.25
N LEU A 5 50.84 -7.57 -22.54
CA LEU A 5 51.95 -6.84 -23.16
C LEU A 5 52.92 -7.79 -23.87
N ARG A 6 53.20 -8.97 -23.29
CA ARG A 6 54.04 -10.00 -23.92
C ARG A 6 53.52 -10.45 -25.28
N GLU A 7 52.23 -10.76 -25.36
CA GLU A 7 51.61 -11.25 -26.59
C GLU A 7 51.54 -10.15 -27.67
N LEU A 8 51.25 -8.91 -27.27
CA LEU A 8 51.27 -7.76 -28.19
C LEU A 8 52.65 -7.54 -28.80
N THR A 9 53.71 -7.53 -27.99
CA THR A 9 55.09 -7.35 -28.45
C THR A 9 55.55 -8.50 -29.35
N ARG A 10 55.19 -9.76 -29.01
CA ARG A 10 55.47 -10.93 -29.85
C ARG A 10 54.80 -10.85 -31.21
N HIS A 11 53.50 -10.55 -31.25
CA HIS A 11 52.76 -10.42 -32.51
C HIS A 11 53.37 -9.33 -33.39
N ARG A 12 53.79 -8.20 -32.80
CA ARG A 12 54.45 -7.11 -33.53
C ARG A 12 55.83 -7.52 -34.05
N ALA A 13 56.63 -8.19 -33.24
CA ALA A 13 57.93 -8.72 -33.67
C ALA A 13 57.75 -9.68 -34.86
N ALA A 14 56.76 -10.58 -34.82
CA ALA A 14 56.43 -11.49 -35.92
C ALA A 14 55.97 -10.76 -37.20
N ARG A 15 55.24 -9.64 -37.08
CA ARG A 15 54.86 -8.84 -38.25
C ARG A 15 56.07 -8.20 -38.92
N ILE A 16 56.95 -7.56 -38.14
CA ILE A 16 58.19 -6.96 -38.65
C ILE A 16 59.07 -8.05 -39.27
N ASP A 17 59.14 -9.21 -38.63
CA ASP A 17 59.84 -10.39 -39.16
C ASP A 17 59.34 -10.82 -40.55
N GLY A 18 58.03 -10.78 -40.77
CA GLY A 18 57.43 -11.02 -42.07
C GLY A 18 57.88 -10.03 -43.14
N GLU A 19 57.95 -8.74 -42.80
CA GLU A 19 58.41 -7.68 -43.73
C GLU A 19 59.88 -7.88 -44.13
N PHE A 20 60.77 -8.17 -43.17
CA PHE A 20 62.17 -8.48 -43.45
C PHE A 20 62.35 -9.78 -44.23
N SER A 21 61.50 -10.79 -43.98
CA SER A 21 61.52 -12.03 -44.75
C SER A 21 61.16 -11.80 -46.22
N VAL A 22 60.19 -10.93 -46.52
CA VAL A 22 59.84 -10.55 -47.89
C VAL A 22 61.01 -9.86 -48.58
N LEU A 23 61.70 -8.95 -47.89
CA LEU A 23 62.88 -8.26 -48.42
C LEU A 23 64.04 -9.23 -48.72
N ALA A 24 64.29 -10.17 -47.80
CA ALA A 24 65.27 -11.21 -48.01
C ALA A 24 64.93 -12.11 -49.20
N GLN A 25 63.65 -12.43 -49.39
CA GLN A 25 63.19 -13.22 -50.54
C GLN A 25 63.32 -12.44 -51.85
N ALA A 26 63.04 -11.13 -51.84
CA ALA A 26 63.22 -10.26 -53.01
C ALA A 26 64.67 -10.24 -53.49
N ALA A 27 65.63 -10.13 -52.56
CA ALA A 27 67.05 -10.23 -52.86
C ALA A 27 67.42 -11.59 -53.46
N ARG A 28 66.95 -12.70 -52.86
CA ARG A 28 67.25 -14.06 -53.34
C ARG A 28 66.69 -14.31 -54.74
N SER A 29 65.47 -13.86 -55.01
CA SER A 29 64.84 -13.98 -56.32
C SER A 29 65.63 -13.21 -57.39
N SER A 30 66.06 -11.99 -57.05
CA SER A 30 66.83 -11.15 -57.96
C SER A 30 68.25 -11.68 -58.18
N ALA A 31 68.86 -12.28 -57.16
CA ALA A 31 70.14 -12.97 -57.28
C ALA A 31 70.05 -14.17 -58.23
N TRP A 32 68.92 -14.90 -58.25
CA TRP A 32 68.75 -16.00 -59.20
C TRP A 32 68.74 -15.51 -60.66
N GLN A 33 68.17 -14.35 -60.94
CA GLN A 33 68.15 -13.74 -62.29
C GLN A 33 69.54 -13.27 -62.75
N LEU A 34 70.44 -13.03 -61.80
CA LEU A 34 71.81 -12.62 -62.07
C LEU A 34 72.71 -13.81 -62.47
N ASP A 35 72.27 -15.06 -62.27
CA ASP A 35 73.03 -16.23 -62.68
C ASP A 35 73.16 -16.28 -64.22
N GLY A 36 74.41 -16.36 -64.70
CA GLY A 36 74.73 -16.33 -66.13
C GLY A 36 74.95 -14.95 -66.74
N VAL A 37 74.66 -13.85 -66.03
CA VAL A 37 74.94 -12.48 -66.52
C VAL A 37 76.43 -12.15 -66.40
N ALA A 38 76.99 -11.49 -67.42
CA ALA A 38 78.39 -11.05 -67.43
C ALA A 38 78.54 -9.70 -66.69
N PRO A 39 79.68 -9.44 -66.01
CA PRO A 39 79.93 -8.16 -65.32
C PRO A 39 79.89 -6.92 -66.23
N ASP A 40 79.98 -7.11 -67.55
CA ASP A 40 80.06 -6.05 -68.55
C ASP A 40 78.70 -5.67 -69.14
N ASP A 41 77.66 -6.49 -68.90
CA ASP A 41 76.31 -6.27 -69.41
C ASP A 41 75.55 -5.31 -68.49
N GLN A 42 75.86 -4.02 -68.61
CA GLN A 42 75.26 -2.97 -67.80
C GLN A 42 73.73 -2.91 -67.92
N ALA A 43 73.17 -3.22 -69.10
CA ALA A 43 71.73 -3.18 -69.34
C ALA A 43 70.99 -4.32 -68.65
N ALA A 44 71.58 -5.53 -68.59
CA ALA A 44 71.03 -6.62 -67.80
C ALA A 44 71.11 -6.34 -66.29
N LEU A 45 72.24 -5.82 -65.81
CA LEU A 45 72.43 -5.48 -64.39
C LEU A 45 71.44 -4.43 -63.90
N ASP A 46 71.18 -3.38 -64.67
CA ASP A 46 70.20 -2.35 -64.30
C ASP A 46 68.77 -2.87 -64.25
N ARG A 47 68.39 -3.75 -65.19
CA ARG A 47 67.05 -4.33 -65.19
C ARG A 47 66.81 -5.17 -63.94
N ILE A 48 67.82 -5.93 -63.52
CA ILE A 48 67.75 -6.72 -62.27
C ILE A 48 67.63 -5.77 -61.08
N LEU A 49 68.48 -4.75 -60.97
CA LEU A 49 68.44 -3.77 -59.87
C LEU A 49 67.11 -3.01 -59.78
N GLN A 50 66.58 -2.54 -60.91
CA GLN A 50 65.26 -1.89 -60.99
C GLN A 50 64.15 -2.87 -60.58
N GLY A 51 64.23 -4.11 -61.06
CA GLY A 51 63.33 -5.19 -60.69
C GLY A 51 63.33 -5.42 -59.17
N THR A 52 64.52 -5.51 -58.55
CA THR A 52 64.66 -5.67 -57.09
C THR A 52 63.97 -4.53 -56.34
N LEU A 53 64.23 -3.27 -56.71
CA LEU A 53 63.68 -2.08 -56.04
C LEU A 53 62.16 -1.91 -56.19
N ALA A 54 61.57 -2.54 -57.20
CA ALA A 54 60.12 -2.51 -57.42
C ALA A 54 59.36 -3.54 -56.56
N GLN A 55 60.05 -4.54 -55.99
CA GLN A 55 59.39 -5.61 -55.22
C GLN A 55 58.88 -5.16 -53.84
N SER A 56 59.46 -4.12 -53.26
CA SER A 56 58.98 -3.54 -52.01
C SER A 56 59.40 -2.08 -51.90
N GLU A 57 58.49 -1.23 -51.43
CA GLU A 57 58.80 0.17 -51.17
C GLU A 57 59.82 0.36 -50.04
N LEU A 58 59.98 -0.63 -49.15
CA LEU A 58 60.94 -0.59 -48.04
C LEU A 58 62.41 -0.73 -48.52
N ILE A 59 62.63 -1.21 -49.75
CA ILE A 59 63.96 -1.30 -50.34
C ILE A 59 64.40 0.12 -50.70
N TYR A 60 65.42 0.60 -49.99
CA TYR A 60 66.07 1.88 -50.24
C TYR A 60 66.98 1.79 -51.47
N GLY A 61 67.80 0.74 -51.53
CA GLY A 61 68.81 0.54 -52.56
C GLY A 61 69.11 -0.93 -52.80
N SER A 62 69.78 -1.22 -53.91
CA SER A 62 70.28 -2.55 -54.24
C SER A 62 71.56 -2.43 -55.04
N ALA A 63 72.60 -3.16 -54.65
CA ALA A 63 73.88 -3.25 -55.34
C ALA A 63 74.09 -4.64 -55.93
N ILE A 64 74.81 -4.73 -57.04
CA ILE A 64 75.39 -5.99 -57.52
C ILE A 64 76.90 -5.81 -57.57
N ALA A 65 77.61 -6.28 -56.55
CA ALA A 65 79.05 -6.14 -56.45
C ALA A 65 79.74 -7.44 -56.89
N PHE A 66 80.59 -7.40 -57.91
CA PHE A 66 81.32 -8.57 -58.40
C PHE A 66 82.63 -8.81 -57.64
N ASP A 67 83.11 -10.05 -57.61
CA ASP A 67 84.43 -10.38 -57.07
C ASP A 67 85.50 -9.59 -57.84
N PRO A 68 86.36 -8.80 -57.16
CA PRO A 68 87.46 -8.09 -57.82
C PRO A 68 88.36 -8.98 -58.67
N GLY A 69 88.51 -10.27 -58.31
CA GLY A 69 89.27 -11.24 -59.10
C GLY A 69 88.64 -11.55 -60.46
N LEU A 70 87.34 -11.30 -60.63
CA LEU A 70 86.64 -11.37 -61.91
C LEU A 70 86.64 -10.01 -62.60
N ARG A 71 86.04 -9.00 -61.95
CA ARG A 71 86.02 -7.61 -62.40
C ARG A 71 85.58 -6.71 -61.25
N ARG A 72 86.31 -5.63 -61.00
CA ARG A 72 85.94 -4.64 -59.98
C ARG A 72 84.86 -3.69 -60.49
N VAL A 73 83.61 -4.15 -60.44
CA VAL A 73 82.40 -3.39 -60.83
C VAL A 73 81.31 -3.68 -59.81
N ALA A 74 80.61 -2.62 -59.41
CA ALA A 74 79.51 -2.71 -58.46
C ALA A 74 78.43 -1.66 -58.77
N PRO A 75 77.57 -1.87 -59.77
CA PRO A 75 76.42 -1.00 -59.98
C PRO A 75 75.52 -1.01 -58.75
N TYR A 76 75.15 0.18 -58.33
CA TYR A 76 74.26 0.48 -57.23
C TYR A 76 73.13 1.36 -57.71
N LEU A 77 71.91 0.96 -57.43
CA LEU A 77 70.71 1.72 -57.73
C LEU A 77 69.95 1.96 -56.43
N TYR A 78 69.59 3.20 -56.15
CA TYR A 78 68.89 3.56 -54.91
C TYR A 78 67.91 4.70 -55.11
N ARG A 79 67.00 4.82 -54.14
CA ARG A 79 65.96 5.86 -54.09
C ARG A 79 66.34 6.87 -53.01
N PRO A 80 66.83 8.07 -53.37
CA PRO A 80 67.11 9.12 -52.40
C PRO A 80 65.85 9.48 -51.59
N GLY A 81 66.01 9.77 -50.30
CA GLY A 81 64.89 10.14 -49.44
C GLY A 81 64.11 11.34 -50.00
N GLY A 82 62.82 11.14 -50.30
CA GLY A 82 61.91 12.21 -50.75
C GLY A 82 61.76 12.39 -52.26
N GLU A 83 62.50 11.65 -53.09
CA GLU A 83 62.41 11.71 -54.57
C GLU A 83 61.84 10.39 -55.15
N THR A 84 61.01 10.49 -56.20
CA THR A 84 60.46 9.32 -56.93
C THR A 84 61.44 8.77 -57.99
N SER A 85 62.49 9.51 -58.34
CA SER A 85 63.48 9.12 -59.33
C SER A 85 64.61 8.29 -58.73
N LEU A 86 64.96 7.18 -59.41
CA LEU A 86 66.09 6.32 -59.03
C LEU A 86 67.43 6.96 -59.43
N ARG A 87 68.44 6.87 -58.56
CA ARG A 87 69.81 7.30 -58.84
C ARG A 87 70.74 6.11 -58.96
N ARG A 88 71.60 6.15 -59.98
CA ARG A 88 72.58 5.10 -60.28
C ARG A 88 74.00 5.58 -59.94
N LEU A 89 74.76 4.69 -59.33
CA LEU A 89 76.19 4.85 -59.04
C LEU A 89 76.91 3.53 -59.36
N ASP A 90 78.18 3.54 -59.75
CA ASP A 90 79.02 2.33 -59.79
C ASP A 90 80.06 2.44 -58.68
N ILE A 91 79.74 1.87 -57.52
CA ILE A 91 80.56 2.00 -56.30
C ILE A 91 81.88 1.22 -56.41
N GLY A 92 82.09 0.47 -57.50
CA GLY A 92 83.33 -0.25 -57.75
C GLY A 92 84.40 0.57 -58.49
N ARG A 93 84.04 1.69 -59.13
CA ARG A 93 84.96 2.49 -59.97
C ARG A 93 85.59 3.68 -59.25
N ASP A 94 84.89 4.28 -58.29
CA ASP A 94 85.40 5.38 -57.47
C ASP A 94 86.07 4.86 -56.18
N ALA A 95 86.69 5.71 -55.36
CA ALA A 95 87.52 5.38 -54.18
C ALA A 95 86.80 4.66 -53.01
N TYR A 96 85.75 3.90 -53.30
CA TYR A 96 84.94 3.12 -52.39
C TYR A 96 85.35 1.64 -52.49
N ASP A 97 86.13 1.16 -51.53
CA ASP A 97 86.55 -0.24 -51.51
C ASP A 97 85.48 -1.16 -50.90
N TYR A 98 84.45 -1.47 -51.69
CA TYR A 98 83.32 -2.31 -51.30
C TYR A 98 83.73 -3.69 -50.75
N THR A 99 84.94 -4.17 -51.06
CA THR A 99 85.42 -5.49 -50.67
C THR A 99 85.71 -5.61 -49.17
N SER A 100 86.03 -4.48 -48.53
CA SER A 100 86.26 -4.36 -47.10
C SER A 100 84.98 -4.26 -46.27
N TRP A 101 83.86 -3.94 -46.92
CA TRP A 101 82.59 -3.73 -46.23
C TRP A 101 81.90 -5.05 -45.91
N ASP A 102 81.32 -5.12 -44.72
CA ASP A 102 80.69 -6.33 -44.19
C ASP A 102 79.56 -6.85 -45.07
N TRP A 103 78.79 -5.95 -45.72
CA TRP A 103 77.72 -6.33 -46.64
C TRP A 103 78.19 -7.13 -47.86
N PHE A 104 79.47 -7.02 -48.25
CA PHE A 104 80.07 -7.82 -49.31
C PHE A 104 80.86 -9.01 -48.74
N ARG A 105 81.66 -8.76 -47.71
CA ARG A 105 82.57 -9.74 -47.12
C ARG A 105 81.84 -10.87 -46.38
N LEU A 106 80.85 -10.54 -45.56
CA LEU A 106 80.16 -11.54 -44.72
C LEU A 106 79.35 -12.56 -45.55
N PRO A 107 78.52 -12.16 -46.53
CA PRO A 107 77.83 -13.16 -47.37
C PRO A 107 78.82 -14.01 -48.19
N ARG A 108 79.90 -13.40 -48.68
CA ARG A 108 80.96 -14.11 -49.40
C ARG A 108 81.62 -15.19 -48.54
N GLU A 109 82.08 -14.83 -47.33
CA GLU A 109 82.74 -15.75 -46.40
C GLU A 109 81.79 -16.83 -45.88
N ALA A 110 80.54 -16.45 -45.56
CA ALA A 110 79.53 -17.37 -45.05
C ALA A 110 78.97 -18.31 -46.14
N GLY A 111 79.18 -18.00 -47.43
CA GLY A 111 78.62 -18.74 -48.56
C GLY A 111 77.10 -18.81 -48.59
N SER A 112 76.42 -18.00 -47.77
CA SER A 112 74.97 -17.99 -47.59
C SER A 112 74.45 -16.56 -47.40
N PRO A 113 73.17 -16.30 -47.70
CA PRO A 113 72.58 -14.98 -47.54
C PRO A 113 72.56 -14.50 -46.08
N VAL A 114 72.98 -13.27 -45.81
CA VAL A 114 73.04 -12.71 -44.45
C VAL A 114 72.56 -11.26 -44.38
N TRP A 115 71.86 -10.94 -43.29
CA TRP A 115 71.68 -9.55 -42.85
C TRP A 115 72.95 -9.10 -42.15
N VAL A 116 73.51 -7.97 -42.56
CA VAL A 116 74.66 -7.39 -41.87
C VAL A 116 74.22 -6.43 -40.79
N GLU A 117 75.10 -6.20 -39.82
CA GLU A 117 74.86 -5.18 -38.80
C GLU A 117 74.76 -3.81 -39.46
N PRO A 118 73.89 -2.92 -38.96
CA PRO A 118 73.68 -1.63 -39.60
C PRO A 118 74.96 -0.79 -39.65
N TYR A 119 75.11 -0.02 -40.71
CA TYR A 119 76.27 0.82 -40.96
C TYR A 119 75.86 2.13 -41.62
N PHE A 120 76.74 3.12 -41.54
CA PHE A 120 76.58 4.34 -42.29
C PHE A 120 77.25 4.17 -43.65
N ASP A 121 76.47 4.23 -44.73
CA ASP A 121 76.93 3.94 -46.08
C ASP A 121 77.70 5.13 -46.70
N LYS A 122 78.88 5.38 -46.12
CA LYS A 122 79.73 6.54 -46.43
C LYS A 122 80.36 6.38 -47.82
N GLY A 123 79.95 7.20 -48.77
CA GLY A 123 80.49 7.23 -50.14
C GLY A 123 79.62 6.57 -51.20
N ALA A 124 78.46 6.03 -50.82
CA ALA A 124 77.41 5.61 -51.74
C ALA A 124 76.07 6.29 -51.41
N GLY A 125 75.15 5.60 -50.73
CA GLY A 125 73.83 6.12 -50.35
C GLY A 125 73.83 7.18 -49.25
N ASN A 126 74.93 7.31 -48.49
CA ASN A 126 75.17 8.29 -47.41
C ASN A 126 74.04 8.39 -46.36
N VAL A 127 73.39 7.26 -46.08
CA VAL A 127 72.36 7.10 -45.06
C VAL A 127 72.72 5.94 -44.14
N LEU A 128 72.12 5.93 -42.94
CA LEU A 128 72.21 4.80 -42.05
C LEU A 128 71.30 3.67 -42.57
N MET A 129 71.86 2.51 -42.86
CA MET A 129 71.12 1.41 -43.47
C MET A 129 71.52 0.06 -42.89
N VAL A 130 70.64 -0.90 -43.09
CA VAL A 130 70.91 -2.33 -42.94
C VAL A 130 70.85 -2.97 -44.32
N THR A 131 71.73 -3.94 -44.56
CA THR A 131 71.83 -4.57 -45.87
C THR A 131 71.70 -6.08 -45.78
N TYR A 132 70.89 -6.65 -46.66
CA TYR A 132 70.83 -8.09 -46.88
C TYR A 132 71.66 -8.44 -48.10
N GLY A 133 72.77 -9.14 -47.88
CA GLY A 133 73.64 -9.60 -48.95
C GLY A 133 73.35 -11.06 -49.31
N VAL A 134 73.15 -11.32 -50.59
CA VAL A 134 73.01 -12.67 -51.16
C VAL A 134 74.27 -12.97 -51.97
N PRO A 135 75.11 -13.93 -51.54
CA PRO A 135 76.27 -14.33 -52.33
C PRO A 135 75.82 -15.18 -53.51
N LEU A 136 76.43 -14.93 -54.67
CA LEU A 136 76.26 -15.75 -55.86
C LEU A 136 77.53 -16.53 -56.10
N SER A 137 77.37 -17.84 -56.21
CA SER A 137 78.44 -18.77 -56.56
C SER A 137 78.02 -19.63 -57.73
N ARG A 138 78.92 -19.86 -58.69
CA ARG A 138 78.69 -20.74 -59.83
C ARG A 138 79.77 -21.81 -59.86
N GLN A 139 79.38 -23.08 -59.99
CA GLN A 139 80.30 -24.23 -59.97
C GLN A 139 81.24 -24.22 -58.74
N GLY A 140 80.75 -23.79 -57.58
CA GLY A 140 81.51 -23.73 -56.33
C GLY A 140 82.44 -22.51 -56.17
N GLN A 141 82.55 -21.62 -57.17
CA GLN A 141 83.32 -20.38 -57.07
C GLN A 141 82.41 -19.18 -56.86
N PHE A 142 82.75 -18.33 -55.88
CA PHE A 142 82.07 -17.07 -55.61
C PHE A 142 82.27 -16.07 -56.76
N ARG A 143 81.21 -15.34 -57.12
CA ARG A 143 81.22 -14.39 -58.26
C ARG A 143 80.76 -12.99 -57.91
N ALA A 144 79.74 -12.84 -57.08
CA ALA A 144 79.16 -11.54 -56.76
C ALA A 144 78.35 -11.58 -55.46
N VAL A 145 78.05 -10.42 -54.89
CA VAL A 145 76.97 -10.24 -53.91
C VAL A 145 75.92 -9.33 -54.52
N LEU A 146 74.65 -9.76 -54.47
CA LEU A 146 73.51 -8.88 -54.67
C LEU A 146 72.99 -8.42 -53.32
N THR A 147 72.73 -7.13 -53.16
CA THR A 147 72.25 -6.55 -51.91
C THR A 147 70.83 -6.02 -52.01
N VAL A 148 70.14 -6.01 -50.87
CA VAL A 148 68.94 -5.21 -50.63
C VAL A 148 69.22 -4.36 -49.40
N ASP A 149 69.16 -3.05 -49.56
CA ASP A 149 69.46 -2.09 -48.51
C ASP A 149 68.16 -1.46 -48.01
N VAL A 150 68.04 -1.35 -46.69
CA VAL A 150 66.89 -0.75 -46.01
C VAL A 150 67.39 0.40 -45.16
N SER A 151 66.82 1.59 -45.38
CA SER A 151 67.15 2.77 -44.56
C SER A 151 66.58 2.62 -43.16
N LEU A 152 67.43 2.77 -42.14
CA LEU A 152 67.02 2.76 -40.74
C LEU A 152 66.14 3.96 -40.38
N GLU A 153 66.26 5.08 -41.10
CA GLU A 153 65.39 6.24 -40.90
C GLU A 153 63.94 5.93 -41.26
N ARG A 154 63.74 5.17 -42.35
CA ARG A 154 62.41 4.72 -42.78
C ARG A 154 61.81 3.72 -41.81
N LEU A 155 62.63 2.76 -41.36
CA LEU A 155 62.25 1.80 -40.32
C LEU A 155 61.81 2.52 -39.03
N ARG A 156 62.57 3.53 -38.58
CA ARG A 156 62.24 4.35 -37.41
C ARG A 156 60.93 5.10 -37.58
N ALA A 157 60.69 5.69 -38.75
CA ALA A 157 59.44 6.42 -39.03
C ALA A 157 58.21 5.50 -38.91
N ASP A 158 58.29 4.28 -39.43
CA ASP A 158 57.21 3.29 -39.31
C ASP A 158 57.01 2.84 -37.86
N MET A 159 58.09 2.68 -37.09
CA MET A 159 58.00 2.35 -35.66
C MET A 159 57.40 3.45 -34.80
N SER A 160 57.64 4.72 -35.12
CA SER A 160 57.10 5.86 -34.35
C SER A 160 55.57 6.00 -34.42
N ARG A 161 54.92 5.37 -35.40
CA ARG A 161 53.45 5.34 -35.54
C ARG A 161 52.78 4.33 -34.60
N VAL A 162 53.58 3.54 -33.90
CA VAL A 162 53.11 2.44 -33.08
C VAL A 162 52.81 2.96 -31.68
N GLU A 163 51.53 3.21 -31.40
CA GLU A 163 51.11 3.59 -30.06
C GLU A 163 51.32 2.42 -29.08
N VAL A 164 52.07 2.70 -28.02
CA VAL A 164 52.15 1.92 -26.79
C VAL A 164 51.66 2.82 -25.66
N PRO A 165 50.76 2.36 -24.78
CA PRO A 165 50.21 3.20 -23.73
C PRO A 165 51.33 3.78 -22.85
N ASN A 166 51.58 5.09 -22.97
CA ASN A 166 52.57 5.86 -22.20
C ASN A 166 53.89 5.12 -22.00
N GLY A 167 54.49 4.77 -23.14
CA GLY A 167 55.71 4.00 -23.24
C GLY A 167 56.28 4.13 -24.64
N PHE A 168 57.34 3.38 -24.94
CA PHE A 168 57.94 3.42 -26.28
C PHE A 168 58.39 2.04 -26.75
N VAL A 169 58.61 1.94 -28.06
CA VAL A 169 59.16 0.76 -28.71
C VAL A 169 60.54 1.09 -29.27
N ALA A 170 61.48 0.18 -29.07
CA ALA A 170 62.82 0.26 -29.62
C ALA A 170 63.20 -1.05 -30.32
N LEU A 171 64.17 -0.97 -31.22
CA LEU A 171 64.80 -2.12 -31.86
C LEU A 171 66.25 -2.19 -31.43
N ALA A 172 66.71 -3.39 -31.12
CA ALA A 172 68.11 -3.68 -30.87
C ALA A 172 68.61 -4.70 -31.88
N SER A 173 69.83 -4.51 -32.37
CA SER A 173 70.52 -5.46 -33.23
C SER A 173 70.83 -6.78 -32.53
N ARG A 174 71.42 -7.73 -33.25
CA ARG A 174 71.88 -9.01 -32.69
C ARG A 174 72.96 -8.82 -31.63
N ARG A 175 73.77 -7.76 -31.73
CA ARG A 175 74.75 -7.36 -30.70
C ARG A 175 74.15 -6.48 -29.59
N GLY A 176 72.84 -6.22 -29.62
CA GLY A 176 72.14 -5.42 -28.63
C GLY A 176 72.31 -3.90 -28.80
N VAL A 177 72.90 -3.43 -29.90
CA VAL A 177 73.02 -1.99 -30.22
C VAL A 177 71.66 -1.46 -30.66
N PHE A 178 71.25 -0.29 -30.16
CA PHE A 178 69.96 0.30 -30.53
C PHE A 178 69.93 0.72 -32.00
N LEU A 179 68.94 0.22 -32.73
CA LEU A 179 68.67 0.54 -34.14
C LEU A 179 67.53 1.57 -34.28
N SER A 180 66.63 1.57 -33.30
CA SER A 180 65.57 2.56 -33.17
C SER A 180 65.35 2.82 -31.69
N HIS A 181 65.30 4.10 -31.32
CA HIS A 181 65.05 4.54 -29.96
C HIS A 181 64.45 5.96 -30.00
N PRO A 182 63.56 6.35 -29.06
CA PRO A 182 63.02 7.72 -29.00
C PRO A 182 64.08 8.80 -28.87
N ARG A 183 65.18 8.48 -28.16
CA ARG A 183 66.37 9.32 -28.03
C ARG A 183 67.33 9.05 -29.20
N PRO A 184 67.50 9.99 -30.18
CA PRO A 184 68.28 9.74 -31.39
C PRO A 184 69.77 9.52 -31.14
N ASP A 185 70.31 10.09 -30.08
CA ASP A 185 71.70 9.96 -29.61
C ASP A 185 72.05 8.53 -29.18
N MET A 186 71.06 7.70 -28.86
CA MET A 186 71.28 6.30 -28.49
C MET A 186 71.42 5.37 -29.69
N VAL A 187 70.85 5.76 -30.83
CA VAL A 187 70.84 4.92 -32.04
C VAL A 187 72.27 4.77 -32.57
N MET A 188 72.74 3.53 -32.75
CA MET A 188 74.09 3.14 -33.16
C MET A 188 75.24 3.50 -32.22
N HIS A 189 75.00 4.25 -31.14
CA HIS A 189 76.04 4.68 -30.19
C HIS A 189 75.97 3.90 -28.89
N GLU A 190 74.79 3.42 -28.50
CA GLU A 190 74.58 2.68 -27.26
C GLU A 190 74.00 1.29 -27.51
N SER A 191 74.22 0.40 -26.54
CA SER A 191 73.60 -0.94 -26.51
C SER A 191 72.74 -1.10 -25.27
N VAL A 192 71.77 -2.03 -25.34
CA VAL A 192 70.91 -2.36 -24.20
C VAL A 192 71.75 -2.77 -22.97
N ALA A 193 72.81 -3.54 -23.19
CA ALA A 193 73.76 -3.93 -22.14
C ALA A 193 74.60 -2.74 -21.63
N GLY A 194 74.97 -1.80 -22.51
CA GLY A 194 75.68 -0.58 -22.15
C GLY A 194 74.85 0.34 -21.27
N VAL A 195 73.57 0.53 -21.61
CA VAL A 195 72.62 1.30 -20.79
C VAL A 195 72.40 0.61 -19.43
N ALA A 196 72.26 -0.72 -19.43
CA ALA A 196 72.12 -1.49 -18.19
C ALA A 196 73.32 -1.30 -17.25
N ALA A 197 74.54 -1.32 -17.79
CA ALA A 197 75.75 -1.12 -17.00
C ALA A 197 75.91 0.32 -16.49
N LYS A 198 75.55 1.33 -17.30
CA LYS A 198 75.64 2.75 -16.91
C LYS A 198 74.66 3.13 -15.80
N LEU A 199 73.48 2.52 -15.81
CA LEU A 199 72.41 2.80 -14.86
C LEU A 199 72.36 1.80 -13.69
N ASP A 200 73.29 0.84 -13.65
CA ASP A 200 73.34 -0.26 -12.66
C ASP A 200 72.00 -1.02 -12.52
N LEU A 201 71.42 -1.40 -13.66
CA LEU A 201 70.15 -2.12 -13.74
C LEU A 201 70.38 -3.61 -14.07
N PRO A 202 70.50 -4.49 -13.06
CA PRO A 202 70.79 -5.91 -13.28
C PRO A 202 69.68 -6.62 -14.06
N GLU A 203 68.43 -6.19 -13.91
CA GLU A 203 67.28 -6.71 -14.64
C GLU A 203 67.34 -6.38 -16.13
N LEU A 204 67.82 -5.18 -16.49
CA LEU A 204 68.02 -4.79 -17.88
C LEU A 204 69.22 -5.54 -18.51
N ALA A 205 70.26 -5.80 -17.72
CA ALA A 205 71.42 -6.58 -18.17
C ALA A 205 71.04 -8.05 -18.46
N ALA A 206 70.21 -8.66 -17.60
CA ALA A 206 69.66 -9.98 -17.83
C ALA A 206 68.77 -10.00 -19.10
N ALA A 207 67.91 -9.00 -19.25
CA ALA A 207 67.07 -8.85 -20.45
C ALA A 207 67.92 -8.67 -21.73
N ALA A 208 69.01 -7.91 -21.69
CA ALA A 208 69.91 -7.74 -22.82
C ALA A 208 70.56 -9.07 -23.26
N THR A 209 70.93 -9.91 -22.28
CA THR A 209 71.48 -11.26 -22.54
C THR A 209 70.42 -12.17 -23.15
N ASP A 210 69.19 -12.11 -22.66
CA ASP A 210 68.06 -12.86 -23.20
C ASP A 210 67.74 -12.43 -24.64
N MET A 211 67.74 -11.12 -24.92
CA MET A 211 67.55 -10.57 -26.26
C MET A 211 68.64 -11.02 -27.24
N ALA A 212 69.91 -10.97 -26.83
CA ALA A 212 71.03 -11.41 -27.65
C ALA A 212 70.99 -12.93 -27.97
N SER A 213 70.38 -13.72 -27.09
CA SER A 213 70.14 -15.15 -27.32
C SER A 213 68.82 -15.47 -28.04
N GLY A 214 68.08 -14.44 -28.49
CA GLY A 214 66.84 -14.59 -29.24
C GLY A 214 65.65 -15.06 -28.41
N ARG A 215 65.66 -14.83 -27.09
CA ARG A 215 64.54 -15.17 -26.19
C ARG A 215 63.52 -14.03 -26.11
N SER A 216 62.31 -14.36 -25.67
CA SER A 216 61.25 -13.38 -25.37
C SER A 216 60.88 -13.39 -23.89
N GLY A 217 60.74 -12.21 -23.29
CA GLY A 217 60.56 -12.06 -21.86
C GLY A 217 59.81 -10.79 -21.47
N VAL A 218 59.43 -10.75 -20.19
CA VAL A 218 58.84 -9.58 -19.53
C VAL A 218 59.58 -9.39 -18.22
N VAL A 219 60.05 -8.18 -17.98
CA VAL A 219 60.84 -7.83 -16.81
C VAL A 219 60.30 -6.53 -16.23
N ARG A 220 60.16 -6.47 -14.92
CA ARG A 220 59.87 -5.23 -14.19
C ARG A 220 61.19 -4.63 -13.74
N LEU A 221 61.40 -3.35 -14.02
CA LEU A 221 62.64 -2.65 -13.75
C LEU A 221 62.38 -1.17 -13.48
N LEU A 222 63.37 -0.47 -12.92
CA LEU A 222 63.33 0.98 -12.79
C LEU A 222 63.41 1.63 -14.17
N ASP A 223 62.60 2.66 -14.44
CA ASP A 223 62.54 3.24 -15.79
C ASP A 223 63.93 3.73 -16.27
N PRO A 224 64.48 3.18 -17.39
CA PRO A 224 65.82 3.55 -17.86
C PRO A 224 65.90 4.97 -18.46
N ASN A 225 64.78 5.69 -18.61
CA ASN A 225 64.77 7.03 -19.18
C ASN A 225 64.96 8.14 -18.16
N ASP A 226 64.18 8.13 -17.08
CA ASP A 226 64.22 9.15 -16.02
C ASP A 226 64.77 8.61 -14.70
N GLY A 227 64.89 7.29 -14.54
CA GLY A 227 65.38 6.66 -13.31
C GLY A 227 64.38 6.75 -12.14
N GLU A 228 63.14 7.18 -12.40
CA GLU A 228 62.10 7.34 -11.38
C GLU A 228 60.88 6.49 -11.75
N GLY A 229 60.38 5.71 -10.78
CA GLY A 229 59.23 4.84 -11.00
C GLY A 229 59.56 3.51 -11.67
N MET A 230 58.59 2.60 -11.60
CA MET A 230 58.72 1.23 -12.09
C MET A 230 58.10 1.10 -13.47
N SER A 231 58.82 0.44 -14.37
CA SER A 231 58.41 0.18 -15.75
C SER A 231 58.52 -1.31 -16.09
N TRP A 232 57.65 -1.74 -16.99
CA TRP A 232 57.65 -3.08 -17.55
C TRP A 232 58.32 -3.06 -18.90
N LEU A 233 59.46 -3.75 -19.00
CA LEU A 233 60.14 -4.03 -20.25
C LEU A 233 59.67 -5.36 -20.81
N VAL A 234 59.19 -5.35 -22.04
CA VAL A 234 58.78 -6.53 -22.78
C VAL A 234 59.59 -6.63 -24.05
N TYR A 235 60.19 -7.79 -24.33
CA TYR A 235 60.99 -7.98 -25.52
C TYR A 235 60.70 -9.30 -26.23
N ALA A 236 60.86 -9.30 -27.55
CA ALA A 236 60.66 -10.46 -28.42
C ALA A 236 61.61 -10.42 -29.63
N PRO A 237 62.10 -11.58 -30.11
CA PRO A 237 63.03 -11.65 -31.23
C PRO A 237 62.34 -11.44 -32.58
N ILE A 238 63.08 -10.92 -33.54
CA ILE A 238 62.78 -10.88 -34.97
C ILE A 238 63.69 -11.93 -35.62
N ALA A 239 63.13 -13.10 -35.91
CA ALA A 239 63.90 -14.31 -36.20
C ALA A 239 64.76 -14.21 -37.48
N SER A 240 64.26 -13.55 -38.51
CA SER A 240 64.90 -13.38 -39.82
C SER A 240 66.19 -12.55 -39.78
N THR A 241 66.27 -11.56 -38.87
CA THR A 241 67.43 -10.67 -38.71
C THR A 241 68.27 -11.00 -37.47
N GLY A 242 67.70 -11.72 -36.49
CA GLY A 242 68.31 -11.94 -35.18
C GLY A 242 68.24 -10.71 -34.27
N TRP A 243 67.40 -9.72 -34.60
CA TRP A 243 67.19 -8.52 -33.81
C TRP A 243 66.17 -8.75 -32.70
N SER A 244 66.07 -7.82 -31.76
CA SER A 244 65.07 -7.83 -30.70
C SER A 244 64.22 -6.57 -30.75
N LEU A 245 62.90 -6.77 -30.74
CA LEU A 245 61.91 -5.72 -30.51
C LEU A 245 61.67 -5.61 -29.01
N MET A 246 61.75 -4.40 -28.48
CA MET A 246 61.51 -4.12 -27.07
C MET A 246 60.47 -3.01 -26.91
N ALA A 247 59.60 -3.14 -25.91
CA ALA A 247 58.60 -2.17 -25.54
C ALA A 247 58.69 -1.91 -24.03
N LEU A 248 58.80 -0.64 -23.64
CA LEU A 248 58.83 -0.21 -22.24
C LEU A 248 57.49 0.48 -21.90
N VAL A 249 56.88 0.14 -20.77
CA VAL A 249 55.58 0.68 -20.32
C VAL A 249 55.62 1.04 -18.83
N GLU A 250 55.28 2.27 -18.47
CA GLU A 250 55.24 2.75 -17.08
C GLU A 250 54.13 2.08 -16.24
N GLU A 251 54.44 1.62 -15.02
CA GLU A 251 53.51 0.88 -14.16
C GLU A 251 52.45 1.78 -13.49
N GLU A 252 52.87 2.94 -12.95
CA GLU A 252 52.02 3.80 -12.13
C GLU A 252 50.81 4.33 -12.89
N LYS A 253 51.02 4.73 -14.15
CA LYS A 253 49.94 5.27 -15.01
C LYS A 253 48.96 4.19 -15.46
N VAL A 254 49.40 2.93 -15.57
CA VAL A 254 48.51 1.79 -15.86
C VAL A 254 47.62 1.48 -14.65
N LEU A 255 48.19 1.51 -13.44
CA LEU A 255 47.44 1.28 -12.19
C LEU A 255 46.50 2.43 -11.85
N ALA A 256 46.86 3.67 -12.17
CA ALA A 256 46.01 4.85 -11.95
C ALA A 256 44.62 4.69 -12.60
N GLN A 257 44.56 4.13 -13.81
CA GLN A 257 43.28 3.87 -14.50
C GLN A 257 42.42 2.82 -13.79
N VAL A 258 43.04 1.81 -13.17
CA VAL A 258 42.34 0.77 -12.41
C VAL A 258 41.82 1.33 -11.09
N ASN A 259 42.65 2.08 -10.37
CA ASN A 259 42.28 2.68 -9.10
C ASN A 259 41.16 3.71 -9.25
N GLN A 260 41.18 4.53 -10.30
CA GLN A 260 40.10 5.48 -10.57
C GLN A 260 38.76 4.78 -10.84
N ARG A 261 38.78 3.64 -11.54
CA ARG A 261 37.56 2.83 -11.76
C ARG A 261 37.04 2.20 -10.46
N LEU A 262 37.93 1.66 -9.64
CA LEU A 262 37.58 1.08 -8.33
C LEU A 262 36.95 2.13 -7.39
N GLN A 263 37.56 3.32 -7.28
CA GLN A 263 37.02 4.41 -6.47
C GLN A 263 35.62 4.83 -6.94
N ARG A 264 35.40 4.92 -8.26
CA ARG A 264 34.08 5.25 -8.81
C ARG A 264 33.03 4.18 -8.46
N GLN A 265 33.38 2.89 -8.52
CA GLN A 265 32.46 1.81 -8.14
C GLN A 265 32.13 1.84 -6.64
N LEU A 266 33.11 2.08 -5.77
CA LEU A 266 32.88 2.18 -4.34
C LEU A 266 31.94 3.33 -3.98
N LEU A 267 32.11 4.50 -4.61
CA LEU A 267 31.22 5.64 -4.41
C LEU A 267 29.78 5.33 -4.83
N VAL A 268 29.59 4.66 -5.98
CA VAL A 268 28.26 4.25 -6.45
C VAL A 268 27.61 3.26 -5.48
N SER A 269 28.35 2.26 -5.00
CA SER A 269 27.84 1.28 -4.04
C SER A 269 27.45 1.92 -2.70
N LEU A 270 28.28 2.85 -2.18
CA LEU A 270 27.98 3.57 -0.94
C LEU A 270 26.74 4.44 -1.09
N ALA A 271 26.60 5.18 -2.20
CA ALA A 271 25.41 5.96 -2.49
C ALA A 271 24.15 5.09 -2.55
N GLY A 272 24.24 3.89 -3.14
CA GLY A 272 23.16 2.91 -3.14
C GLY A 272 22.74 2.46 -1.73
N ALA A 273 23.70 2.15 -0.86
CA ALA A 273 23.41 1.73 0.52
C ALA A 273 22.72 2.84 1.33
N VAL A 274 23.20 4.09 1.19
CA VAL A 274 22.59 5.26 1.85
C VAL A 274 21.16 5.47 1.34
N LEU A 275 20.91 5.31 0.03
CA LEU A 275 19.58 5.44 -0.55
C LEU A 275 18.61 4.38 0.00
N VAL A 276 19.04 3.13 0.09
CA VAL A 276 18.21 2.05 0.67
C VAL A 276 17.88 2.32 2.13
N LEU A 277 18.86 2.75 2.92
CA LEU A 277 18.63 3.13 4.32
C LEU A 277 17.65 4.29 4.46
N LEU A 278 17.77 5.31 3.60
CA LEU A 278 16.85 6.44 3.56
C LEU A 278 15.42 5.99 3.24
N ILE A 279 15.25 5.10 2.24
CA ILE A 279 13.94 4.55 1.88
C ILE A 279 13.32 3.79 3.06
N LEU A 280 14.10 2.95 3.77
CA LEU A 280 13.63 2.22 4.95
C LEU A 280 13.19 3.13 6.11
N LEU A 281 13.94 4.21 6.35
CA LEU A 281 13.57 5.19 7.36
C LEU A 281 12.29 5.96 6.96
N LEU A 282 12.18 6.33 5.69
CA LEU A 282 10.99 7.03 5.16
C LEU A 282 9.73 6.15 5.24
N THR A 283 9.81 4.88 4.88
CA THR A 283 8.67 3.96 4.97
C THR A 283 8.24 3.72 6.41
N THR A 284 9.19 3.56 7.34
CA THR A 284 8.90 3.43 8.78
C THR A 284 8.13 4.63 9.32
N VAL A 285 8.56 5.85 8.97
CA VAL A 285 7.89 7.07 9.44
C VAL A 285 6.52 7.26 8.78
N ARG A 286 6.39 6.91 7.49
CA ARG A 286 5.12 7.06 6.75
C ARG A 286 4.05 6.04 7.14
N ILE A 287 4.43 4.82 7.53
CA ILE A 287 3.47 3.73 7.78
C ILE A 287 3.23 3.52 9.28
N THR A 288 4.29 3.37 10.08
CA THR A 288 4.16 2.90 11.47
C THR A 288 3.55 3.96 12.39
N ARG A 289 3.95 5.24 12.23
CA ARG A 289 3.46 6.31 13.12
C ARG A 289 1.93 6.51 13.04
N PRO A 290 1.31 6.60 11.84
CA PRO A 290 -0.15 6.66 11.74
C PRO A 290 -0.90 5.49 12.36
N LEU A 291 -0.39 4.26 12.17
CA LEU A 291 -1.03 3.05 12.70
C LEU A 291 -1.04 3.01 14.22
N VAL A 292 0.05 3.43 14.87
CA VAL A 292 0.12 3.52 16.34
C VAL A 292 -0.92 4.50 16.88
N ARG A 293 -1.06 5.68 16.24
CA ARG A 293 -2.07 6.68 16.62
C ARG A 293 -3.50 6.16 16.51
N LEU A 294 -3.83 5.49 15.41
CA LEU A 294 -5.15 4.86 15.23
C LEU A 294 -5.42 3.83 16.33
N GLY A 295 -4.43 3.01 16.67
CA GLY A 295 -4.54 2.02 17.76
C GLY A 295 -4.70 2.63 19.15
N GLU A 296 -4.15 3.82 19.39
CA GLU A 296 -4.37 4.59 20.62
C GLU A 296 -5.78 5.16 20.69
N THR A 297 -6.28 5.77 19.60
CA THR A 297 -7.66 6.27 19.54
C THR A 297 -8.66 5.14 19.76
N ALA A 298 -8.47 3.98 19.13
CA ALA A 298 -9.34 2.82 19.33
C ALA A 298 -9.38 2.35 20.80
N ARG A 299 -8.23 2.34 21.49
CA ARG A 299 -8.17 2.02 22.92
C ARG A 299 -8.91 3.03 23.80
N GLN A 300 -8.83 4.32 23.47
CA GLN A 300 -9.57 5.37 24.20
C GLN A 300 -11.08 5.21 24.03
N VAL A 301 -11.55 4.93 22.81
CA VAL A 301 -12.97 4.67 22.50
C VAL A 301 -13.47 3.44 23.26
N ALA A 302 -12.69 2.34 23.27
CA ALA A 302 -13.03 1.14 24.05
C ALA A 302 -13.09 1.40 25.57
N GLY A 303 -12.31 2.36 26.06
CA GLY A 303 -12.36 2.84 27.46
C GLY A 303 -13.53 3.80 27.77
N GLY A 304 -14.43 4.04 26.81
CA GLY A 304 -15.62 4.89 26.97
C GLY A 304 -15.46 6.34 26.52
N ASN A 305 -14.27 6.75 26.03
CA ASN A 305 -14.08 8.09 25.49
C ASN A 305 -14.47 8.14 24.01
N LEU A 306 -15.77 8.29 23.74
CA LEU A 306 -16.29 8.42 22.36
C LEU A 306 -15.91 9.73 21.68
N ALA A 307 -15.32 10.72 22.39
CA ALA A 307 -14.84 11.97 21.79
C ALA A 307 -13.42 11.85 21.20
N ALA A 308 -12.72 10.74 21.46
CA ALA A 308 -11.40 10.52 20.89
C ALA A 308 -11.45 10.46 19.37
N ARG A 309 -10.55 11.16 18.68
CA ARG A 309 -10.44 11.14 17.21
C ARG A 309 -9.00 10.87 16.81
N ALA A 310 -8.83 10.15 15.71
CA ALA A 310 -7.53 9.90 15.12
C ALA A 310 -7.11 11.17 14.34
N GLN A 311 -6.62 12.15 15.08
CA GLN A 311 -6.08 13.40 14.53
C GLN A 311 -4.67 13.13 13.96
N ASP A 312 -4.27 13.92 12.95
CA ASP A 312 -2.96 13.83 12.30
C ASP A 312 -2.65 12.52 11.54
N VAL A 313 -3.68 11.80 11.09
CA VAL A 313 -3.55 10.73 10.10
C VAL A 313 -4.18 11.20 8.80
N SER A 314 -3.51 12.15 8.14
CA SER A 314 -3.94 12.74 6.88
C SER A 314 -3.00 12.27 5.76
N GLY A 315 -3.46 11.28 5.00
CA GLY A 315 -2.79 10.74 3.81
C GLY A 315 -3.81 10.46 2.72
N HIS A 316 -3.40 10.54 1.45
CA HIS A 316 -4.22 10.08 0.32
C HIS A 316 -4.06 8.57 0.05
N ASP A 317 -3.33 7.89 0.93
CA ASP A 317 -3.09 6.46 0.90
C ASP A 317 -4.20 5.69 1.63
N GLU A 318 -4.07 4.38 1.68
CA GLU A 318 -5.00 3.46 2.32
C GLU A 318 -5.17 3.77 3.82
N ILE A 319 -4.11 4.27 4.47
CA ILE A 319 -4.11 4.58 5.91
C ILE A 319 -4.94 5.83 6.19
N GLY A 320 -4.77 6.90 5.41
CA GLY A 320 -5.59 8.10 5.56
C GLY A 320 -7.07 7.89 5.23
N ARG A 321 -7.36 7.05 4.22
CA ARG A 321 -8.74 6.61 3.95
C ARG A 321 -9.33 5.86 5.13
N PHE A 322 -8.57 4.94 5.72
CA PHE A 322 -9.01 4.20 6.91
C PHE A 322 -9.27 5.13 8.09
N ALA A 323 -8.40 6.11 8.38
CA ALA A 323 -8.60 7.08 9.44
C ALA A 323 -9.88 7.92 9.25
N THR A 324 -10.19 8.30 8.01
CA THR A 324 -11.41 9.05 7.67
C THR A 324 -12.66 8.21 7.94
N VAL A 325 -12.68 6.95 7.48
CA VAL A 325 -13.81 6.02 7.73
C VAL A 325 -13.95 5.72 9.22
N PHE A 326 -12.83 5.52 9.92
CA PHE A 326 -12.80 5.28 11.35
C PHE A 326 -13.41 6.44 12.14
N ASN A 327 -13.01 7.68 11.86
CA ASN A 327 -13.59 8.86 12.53
C ASN A 327 -15.08 9.03 12.22
N ARG A 328 -15.52 8.78 10.98
CA ARG A 328 -16.94 8.83 10.62
C ARG A 328 -17.77 7.82 11.41
N MET A 329 -17.27 6.60 11.59
CA MET A 329 -17.93 5.58 12.42
C MET A 329 -18.06 6.04 13.88
N LEU A 330 -17.06 6.75 14.42
CA LEU A 330 -17.12 7.30 15.77
C LEU A 330 -18.17 8.42 15.90
N ASP A 331 -18.30 9.28 14.89
CA ASP A 331 -19.33 10.32 14.86
C ASP A 331 -20.75 9.72 14.81
N GLU A 332 -20.95 8.69 13.98
CA GLU A 332 -22.23 7.97 13.88
C GLU A 332 -22.56 7.24 15.19
N LEU A 333 -21.57 6.63 15.84
CA LEU A 333 -21.74 5.96 17.14
C LEU A 333 -22.12 6.95 18.25
N ASP A 334 -21.44 8.09 18.34
CA ASP A 334 -21.71 9.13 19.35
C ASP A 334 -23.10 9.76 19.18
N ALA A 335 -23.51 10.02 17.94
CA ALA A 335 -24.85 10.51 17.63
C ALA A 335 -25.94 9.49 18.00
N ALA A 336 -25.72 8.20 17.69
CA ALA A 336 -26.67 7.14 17.97
C ALA A 336 -26.84 6.88 19.48
N THR A 337 -25.75 6.90 20.25
CA THR A 337 -25.81 6.73 21.72
C THR A 337 -26.51 7.92 22.37
N ALA A 338 -26.18 9.16 21.97
CA ALA A 338 -26.83 10.36 22.49
C ALA A 338 -28.34 10.42 22.16
N ALA A 339 -28.76 9.96 20.99
CA ALA A 339 -30.16 9.85 20.63
C ALA A 339 -30.90 8.84 21.52
N ARG A 340 -30.34 7.63 21.71
CA ARG A 340 -30.93 6.58 22.55
C ARG A 340 -31.05 6.98 24.01
N ILE A 341 -30.03 7.66 24.56
CA ILE A 341 -30.07 8.14 25.95
C ILE A 341 -31.21 9.15 26.14
N ARG A 342 -31.38 10.09 25.20
CA ARG A 342 -32.46 11.09 25.25
C ARG A 342 -33.84 10.45 25.14
N GLU A 343 -34.00 9.49 24.23
CA GLU A 343 -35.26 8.77 24.05
C GLU A 343 -35.63 7.96 25.30
N ALA A 344 -34.67 7.22 25.86
CA ALA A 344 -34.88 6.45 27.08
C ALA A 344 -35.24 7.34 28.27
N ALA A 345 -34.54 8.48 28.45
CA ALA A 345 -34.82 9.43 29.51
C ALA A 345 -36.21 10.06 29.36
N ALA A 346 -36.60 10.46 28.15
CA ALA A 346 -37.92 11.05 27.88
C ALA A 346 -39.04 10.04 28.16
N ARG A 347 -38.88 8.79 27.72
CA ARG A 347 -39.84 7.73 27.98
C ARG A 347 -39.98 7.43 29.47
N GLN A 348 -38.87 7.31 30.19
CA GLN A 348 -38.87 7.06 31.63
C GLN A 348 -39.55 8.20 32.41
N ALA A 349 -39.38 9.46 31.98
CA ALA A 349 -40.05 10.60 32.58
C ALA A 349 -41.58 10.50 32.42
N VAL A 350 -42.06 10.23 31.20
CA VAL A 350 -43.51 10.06 30.93
C VAL A 350 -44.09 8.88 31.70
N GLU A 351 -43.41 7.73 31.74
CA GLU A 351 -43.87 6.56 32.50
C GLU A 351 -43.96 6.85 34.01
N SER A 352 -43.01 7.61 34.56
CA SER A 352 -43.03 8.04 35.97
C SER A 352 -44.20 8.99 36.25
N GLU A 353 -44.46 9.96 35.37
CA GLU A 353 -45.57 10.90 35.50
C GLU A 353 -46.93 10.19 35.43
N LEU A 354 -47.10 9.24 34.50
CA LEU A 354 -48.32 8.44 34.39
C LEU A 354 -48.57 7.56 35.62
N LYS A 355 -47.51 7.01 36.22
CA LYS A 355 -47.65 6.23 37.46
C LYS A 355 -48.20 7.08 38.61
N VAL A 356 -47.70 8.30 38.77
CA VAL A 356 -48.21 9.26 39.77
C VAL A 356 -49.67 9.61 39.48
N ALA A 357 -50.02 9.87 38.22
CA ALA A 357 -51.39 10.17 37.83
C ALA A 357 -52.36 9.00 38.15
N LEU A 358 -51.96 7.76 37.91
CA LEU A 358 -52.75 6.58 38.27
C LEU A 358 -52.95 6.43 39.78
N GLU A 359 -51.91 6.69 40.58
CA GLU A 359 -52.03 6.67 42.05
C GLU A 359 -53.03 7.73 42.54
N ILE A 360 -52.99 8.94 41.98
CA ILE A 360 -53.97 10.00 42.27
C ILE A 360 -55.37 9.55 41.87
N GLN A 361 -55.55 9.02 40.65
CA GLN A 361 -56.86 8.56 40.17
C GLN A 361 -57.46 7.48 41.07
N ARG A 362 -56.66 6.49 41.46
CA ARG A 362 -57.11 5.44 42.39
C ARG A 362 -57.52 5.99 43.75
N SER A 363 -56.83 7.03 44.24
CA SER A 363 -57.21 7.67 45.51
C SER A 363 -58.53 8.45 45.44
N LEU A 364 -58.97 8.85 44.23
CA LEU A 364 -60.27 9.48 44.05
C LEU A 364 -61.42 8.50 44.22
N LEU A 365 -61.26 7.22 43.84
CA LEU A 365 -62.32 6.23 43.95
C LEU A 365 -62.38 5.63 45.37
N PRO A 366 -63.57 5.31 45.90
CA PRO A 366 -63.68 4.57 47.16
C PRO A 366 -62.99 3.21 47.06
N HIS A 367 -61.99 2.93 47.91
CA HIS A 367 -61.15 1.72 47.79
C HIS A 367 -61.02 0.93 49.11
N VAL A 368 -61.72 1.36 50.16
CA VAL A 368 -61.76 0.70 51.47
C VAL A 368 -63.07 -0.11 51.56
N PHE A 369 -62.96 -1.41 51.80
CA PHE A 369 -64.09 -2.33 51.93
C PHE A 369 -63.95 -3.18 53.21
N PRO A 370 -65.03 -3.41 53.99
CA PRO A 370 -66.36 -2.81 53.82
C PRO A 370 -66.33 -1.30 54.14
N PRO A 371 -67.05 -0.46 53.38
CA PRO A 371 -66.94 1.00 53.50
C PRO A 371 -67.69 1.59 54.69
N PHE A 372 -68.69 0.86 55.21
CA PHE A 372 -69.52 1.26 56.34
C PHE A 372 -69.58 0.11 57.36
N PRO A 373 -68.52 -0.11 58.17
CA PRO A 373 -68.44 -1.26 59.08
C PRO A 373 -69.55 -1.32 60.14
N ASP A 374 -70.15 -0.18 60.46
CA ASP A 374 -71.24 -0.07 61.46
C ASP A 374 -72.62 -0.42 60.88
N HIS A 375 -72.72 -0.66 59.57
CA HIS A 375 -73.95 -1.04 58.88
C HIS A 375 -73.90 -2.51 58.49
N SER A 376 -74.83 -3.30 59.01
CA SER A 376 -74.89 -4.76 58.80
C SER A 376 -76.06 -5.20 57.93
N GLU A 377 -76.94 -4.27 57.58
CA GLU A 377 -78.14 -4.43 56.76
C GLU A 377 -77.84 -4.52 55.25
N PHE A 378 -76.59 -4.29 54.84
CA PHE A 378 -76.12 -4.48 53.46
C PHE A 378 -74.63 -4.86 53.37
N GLU A 379 -74.26 -5.46 52.23
CA GLU A 379 -72.88 -5.65 51.79
C GLU A 379 -72.62 -4.80 50.54
N LEU A 380 -71.44 -4.19 50.45
CA LEU A 380 -71.06 -3.37 49.31
C LEU A 380 -69.63 -3.69 48.87
N TYR A 381 -69.43 -3.92 47.58
CA TYR A 381 -68.10 -4.11 47.01
C TYR A 381 -68.02 -3.56 45.59
N ALA A 382 -66.85 -3.06 45.20
CA ALA A 382 -66.63 -2.55 43.85
C ALA A 382 -65.22 -2.82 43.35
N ILE A 383 -65.08 -2.95 42.03
CA ILE A 383 -63.82 -3.11 41.31
C ILE A 383 -63.85 -2.18 40.11
N CYS A 384 -62.74 -1.52 39.83
CA CYS A 384 -62.50 -0.78 38.59
C CYS A 384 -61.12 -1.17 38.07
N ASN A 385 -61.09 -1.88 36.95
CA ASN A 385 -59.88 -2.40 36.33
C ASN A 385 -59.65 -1.69 34.98
N PRO A 386 -58.65 -0.80 34.87
CA PRO A 386 -58.41 -0.07 33.63
C PRO A 386 -57.84 -0.97 32.53
N ALA A 387 -58.19 -0.67 31.27
CA ALA A 387 -57.61 -1.29 30.08
C ALA A 387 -56.27 -0.67 29.66
N LEU A 388 -56.08 0.63 29.92
CA LEU A 388 -54.84 1.37 29.65
C LEU A 388 -54.18 1.86 30.95
N SER A 389 -53.36 2.91 30.87
CA SER A 389 -52.68 3.50 32.03
C SER A 389 -53.63 4.21 33.00
N MET A 390 -54.84 4.62 32.58
CA MET A 390 -55.86 5.29 33.39
C MET A 390 -57.27 4.95 32.89
N SER A 391 -58.25 4.88 33.80
CA SER A 391 -59.64 4.51 33.52
C SER A 391 -60.53 5.71 33.17
N GLY A 392 -61.43 5.61 32.19
CA GLY A 392 -62.58 6.52 32.05
C GLY A 392 -63.72 6.16 33.01
N ASP A 393 -63.89 4.86 33.27
CA ASP A 393 -64.85 4.36 34.25
C ASP A 393 -64.63 4.88 35.67
N PHE A 394 -65.74 5.02 36.40
CA PHE A 394 -65.72 5.22 37.83
C PHE A 394 -66.97 4.71 38.53
N TYR A 395 -66.81 4.51 39.83
CA TYR A 395 -67.93 4.31 40.74
C TYR A 395 -67.79 5.23 41.94
N ASP A 396 -68.90 5.44 42.62
CA ASP A 396 -68.90 6.12 43.90
C ASP A 396 -70.02 5.61 44.80
N PHE A 397 -69.81 5.73 46.10
CA PHE A 397 -70.85 5.51 47.09
C PHE A 397 -70.61 6.38 48.32
N PHE A 398 -71.70 6.87 48.90
CA PHE A 398 -71.66 7.69 50.11
C PHE A 398 -73.05 7.78 50.74
N LEU A 399 -73.09 8.03 52.05
CA LEU A 399 -74.32 8.30 52.77
C LEU A 399 -74.70 9.78 52.62
N LEU A 400 -75.93 10.07 52.18
CA LEU A 400 -76.50 11.43 52.19
C LEU A 400 -76.92 11.85 53.60
N ASP A 401 -77.43 10.89 54.36
CA ASP A 401 -77.88 10.96 55.74
C ASP A 401 -77.77 9.57 56.38
N GLU A 402 -78.27 9.38 57.60
CA GLU A 402 -78.16 8.12 58.36
C GLU A 402 -78.83 6.92 57.68
N ASN A 403 -79.76 7.12 56.73
CA ASN A 403 -80.58 6.05 56.15
C ASN A 403 -80.53 5.97 54.62
N THR A 404 -79.87 6.91 53.94
CA THR A 404 -79.86 6.98 52.47
C THR A 404 -78.45 6.80 51.91
N LEU A 405 -78.21 5.63 51.31
CA LEU A 405 -76.98 5.31 50.59
C LEU A 405 -77.10 5.70 49.11
N VAL A 406 -76.14 6.46 48.60
CA VAL A 406 -75.99 6.74 47.17
C VAL A 406 -75.08 5.70 46.55
N LEU A 407 -75.50 5.18 45.41
CA LEU A 407 -74.70 4.35 44.51
C LEU A 407 -74.57 5.06 43.17
N LEU A 408 -73.36 5.09 42.64
CA LEU A 408 -73.05 5.68 41.34
C LEU A 408 -72.10 4.76 40.59
N ILE A 409 -72.41 4.50 39.32
CA ILE A 409 -71.47 3.95 38.35
C ILE A 409 -71.56 4.78 37.08
N ALA A 410 -70.44 4.93 36.40
CA ALA A 410 -70.37 5.74 35.20
C ALA A 410 -69.17 5.35 34.33
N ASP A 411 -69.31 5.59 33.03
CA ASP A 411 -68.26 5.46 32.03
C ASP A 411 -68.17 6.74 31.19
N VAL A 412 -66.97 7.25 31.03
CA VAL A 412 -66.67 8.47 30.26
C VAL A 412 -66.21 8.08 28.86
N CYS A 413 -66.82 8.66 27.83
CA CYS A 413 -66.42 8.38 26.47
C CYS A 413 -64.94 8.73 26.21
N GLY A 414 -64.22 7.82 25.53
CA GLY A 414 -62.79 7.95 25.29
C GLY A 414 -61.96 7.14 26.28
N LYS A 415 -60.63 7.25 26.20
CA LYS A 415 -59.70 6.44 27.03
C LYS A 415 -58.47 7.25 27.44
N GLY A 416 -57.77 6.79 28.47
CA GLY A 416 -56.51 7.38 28.93
C GLY A 416 -56.71 8.67 29.72
N VAL A 417 -55.70 9.57 29.68
CA VAL A 417 -55.63 10.74 30.56
C VAL A 417 -56.82 11.71 30.44
N PRO A 418 -57.32 12.07 29.23
CA PRO A 418 -58.46 12.99 29.11
C PRO A 418 -59.74 12.46 29.75
N ALA A 419 -60.09 11.19 29.49
CA ALA A 419 -61.27 10.54 30.07
C ALA A 419 -61.16 10.46 31.61
N ALA A 420 -59.97 10.11 32.12
CA ALA A 420 -59.69 10.05 33.55
C ALA A 420 -59.83 11.41 34.27
N MET A 421 -59.45 12.51 33.62
CA MET A 421 -59.61 13.86 34.17
C MET A 421 -61.08 14.28 34.21
N PHE A 422 -61.81 13.99 33.14
CA PHE A 422 -63.24 14.30 33.07
C PHE A 422 -64.05 13.45 34.06
N MET A 423 -63.67 12.20 34.25
CA MET A 423 -64.17 11.34 35.32
C MET A 423 -64.07 12.02 36.69
N ALA A 424 -62.89 12.57 37.03
CA ALA A 424 -62.67 13.22 38.33
C ALA A 424 -63.60 14.43 38.54
N VAL A 425 -63.81 15.22 37.49
CA VAL A 425 -64.72 16.38 37.49
C VAL A 425 -66.18 15.91 37.62
N ALA A 426 -66.61 14.93 36.82
CA ALA A 426 -67.97 14.40 36.84
C ALA A 426 -68.32 13.80 38.20
N ARG A 427 -67.45 12.93 38.74
CA ARG A 427 -67.60 12.33 40.08
C ARG A 427 -67.73 13.38 41.17
N THR A 428 -66.82 14.36 41.18
CA THR A 428 -66.81 15.41 42.21
C THR A 428 -68.07 16.28 42.12
N THR A 429 -68.52 16.60 40.91
CA THR A 429 -69.74 17.38 40.66
C THR A 429 -70.98 16.63 41.15
N LEU A 430 -71.11 15.35 40.81
CA LEU A 430 -72.21 14.49 41.25
C LEU A 430 -72.23 14.35 42.78
N ARG A 431 -71.08 14.10 43.40
CA ARG A 431 -70.96 14.00 44.87
C ARG A 431 -71.33 15.31 45.57
N ASN A 432 -70.91 16.47 45.05
CA ASN A 432 -71.19 17.78 45.68
C ASN A 432 -72.64 18.25 45.52
N LEU A 433 -73.32 17.83 44.46
CA LEU A 433 -74.71 18.18 44.18
C LEU A 433 -75.71 17.15 44.72
N GLY A 434 -75.23 15.96 45.09
CA GLY A 434 -75.98 15.01 45.92
C GLY A 434 -76.27 15.62 47.30
N ARG A 435 -77.51 16.08 47.51
CA ARG A 435 -77.96 16.69 48.76
C ARG A 435 -79.23 16.01 49.27
N PRO A 436 -79.43 15.92 50.59
CA PRO A 436 -80.68 15.40 51.15
C PRO A 436 -81.90 16.11 50.57
N GLY A 437 -82.95 15.34 50.25
CA GLY A 437 -84.20 15.85 49.71
C GLY A 437 -84.28 15.98 48.18
N LEU A 438 -83.18 15.81 47.44
CA LEU A 438 -83.22 15.70 45.97
C LEU A 438 -83.40 14.24 45.54
N SER A 439 -84.18 14.02 44.48
CA SER A 439 -84.25 12.71 43.82
C SER A 439 -83.04 12.46 42.91
N PRO A 440 -82.71 11.19 42.59
CA PRO A 440 -81.64 10.87 41.65
C PRO A 440 -81.71 11.65 40.34
N ALA A 441 -82.89 11.75 39.73
CA ALA A 441 -83.11 12.52 38.50
C ALA A 441 -82.74 14.00 38.66
N GLN A 442 -83.16 14.64 39.77
CA GLN A 442 -82.84 16.05 40.04
C GLN A 442 -81.34 16.27 40.30
N VAL A 443 -80.66 15.32 40.95
CA VAL A 443 -79.19 15.36 41.12
C VAL A 443 -78.50 15.30 39.76
N LEU A 444 -78.95 14.41 38.87
CA LEU A 444 -78.42 14.32 37.52
C LEU A 444 -78.70 15.57 36.69
N GLU A 445 -79.89 16.15 36.75
CA GLU A 445 -80.22 17.40 36.04
C GLU A 445 -79.31 18.56 36.48
N ALA A 446 -79.15 18.74 37.80
CA ALA A 446 -78.29 19.78 38.36
C ALA A 446 -76.81 19.57 38.01
N ALA A 447 -76.32 18.33 38.13
CA ALA A 447 -74.93 17.99 37.81
C ALA A 447 -74.63 18.07 36.31
N ASN A 448 -75.59 17.70 35.46
CA ASN A 448 -75.47 17.80 34.02
C ASN A 448 -75.36 19.27 33.57
N GLN A 449 -76.19 20.15 34.13
CA GLN A 449 -76.11 21.59 33.85
C GLN A 449 -74.75 22.18 34.25
N ALA A 450 -74.24 21.81 35.43
CA ALA A 450 -72.93 22.24 35.90
C ALA A 450 -71.79 21.71 35.01
N LEU A 451 -71.85 20.44 34.60
CA LEU A 451 -70.81 19.81 33.80
C LEU A 451 -70.77 20.35 32.36
N VAL A 452 -71.94 20.55 31.72
CA VAL A 452 -72.04 21.08 30.35
C VAL A 452 -71.45 22.48 30.23
N ALA A 453 -71.59 23.31 31.27
CA ALA A 453 -71.07 24.68 31.26
C ALA A 453 -69.55 24.75 31.08
N GLU A 454 -68.82 23.69 31.45
CA GLU A 454 -67.35 23.60 31.42
C GLU A 454 -66.84 22.49 30.46
N ASN A 455 -67.72 21.89 29.63
CA ASN A 455 -67.39 20.79 28.74
C ASN A 455 -66.99 21.24 27.32
N GLU A 456 -65.86 21.93 27.17
CA GLU A 456 -65.35 22.36 25.87
C GLU A 456 -64.92 21.19 24.96
N GLN A 457 -64.64 20.02 25.55
CA GLN A 457 -64.11 18.85 24.85
C GLN A 457 -65.21 17.96 24.24
N GLY A 458 -66.49 18.25 24.52
CA GLY A 458 -67.62 17.48 24.01
C GLY A 458 -67.65 16.02 24.51
N MET A 459 -66.99 15.74 25.64
CA MET A 459 -67.03 14.41 26.25
C MET A 459 -68.39 14.17 26.89
N PHE A 460 -68.84 12.92 26.89
CA PHE A 460 -70.08 12.53 27.55
C PHE A 460 -69.80 11.39 28.51
N VAL A 461 -70.72 11.24 29.46
CA VAL A 461 -70.68 10.18 30.47
C VAL A 461 -71.96 9.36 30.33
N THR A 462 -71.84 8.05 30.30
CA THR A 462 -72.97 7.17 30.60
C THR A 462 -72.99 6.94 32.11
N LEU A 463 -74.12 7.14 32.78
CA LEU A 463 -74.16 6.95 34.24
C LEU A 463 -75.45 6.33 34.75
N PHE A 464 -75.37 5.72 35.93
CA PHE A 464 -76.50 5.27 36.73
C PHE A 464 -76.31 5.72 38.17
N LEU A 465 -77.32 6.41 38.71
CA LEU A 465 -77.32 6.91 40.09
C LEU A 465 -78.55 6.37 40.82
N ALA A 466 -78.34 5.81 42.01
CA ALA A 466 -79.42 5.33 42.87
C ALA A 466 -79.29 5.84 44.30
N HIS A 467 -80.44 6.11 44.92
CA HIS A 467 -80.62 6.30 46.35
C HIS A 467 -81.26 5.04 46.92
N TYR A 468 -80.58 4.40 47.86
CA TYR A 468 -80.99 3.18 48.55
C TYR A 468 -81.30 3.49 50.01
N ASP A 469 -82.54 3.23 50.41
CA ASP A 469 -83.01 3.40 51.78
C ASP A 469 -82.63 2.16 52.62
N LEU A 470 -81.73 2.33 53.59
CA LEU A 470 -81.13 1.25 54.37
C LEU A 470 -82.17 0.46 55.17
N ALA A 471 -83.14 1.15 55.79
CA ALA A 471 -84.18 0.52 56.61
C ALA A 471 -85.19 -0.30 55.78
N SER A 472 -85.73 0.28 54.70
CA SER A 472 -86.83 -0.33 53.95
C SER A 472 -86.37 -1.17 52.76
N GLY A 473 -85.16 -0.94 52.27
CA GLY A 473 -84.64 -1.50 51.02
C GLY A 473 -85.23 -0.87 49.76
N ALA A 474 -85.92 0.27 49.88
CA ALA A 474 -86.44 1.01 48.74
C ALA A 474 -85.30 1.59 47.92
N LEU A 475 -85.38 1.41 46.59
CA LEU A 475 -84.38 1.90 45.64
C LEU A 475 -85.05 2.90 44.70
N ARG A 476 -84.53 4.11 44.64
CA ARG A 476 -84.93 5.13 43.65
C ARG A 476 -83.72 5.41 42.79
N TYR A 477 -83.87 5.45 41.47
CA TYR A 477 -82.73 5.56 40.57
C TYR A 477 -83.04 6.38 39.33
N ALA A 478 -82.00 6.84 38.66
CA ALA A 478 -82.07 7.48 37.36
C ALA A 478 -80.83 7.09 36.55
N GLY A 479 -81.01 6.86 35.25
CA GLY A 479 -79.92 6.56 34.33
C GLY A 479 -79.78 7.59 33.23
N ALA A 480 -78.59 7.64 32.67
CA ALA A 480 -78.21 8.52 31.57
C ALA A 480 -77.40 7.72 30.55
N GLY A 481 -78.07 6.85 29.79
CA GLY A 481 -77.46 6.03 28.74
C GLY A 481 -76.58 4.86 29.20
N HIS A 482 -76.44 4.61 30.51
CA HIS A 482 -75.62 3.51 31.04
C HIS A 482 -76.30 2.14 30.92
N PRO A 483 -75.54 1.03 30.83
CA PRO A 483 -76.10 -0.32 30.87
C PRO A 483 -77.06 -0.52 32.07
N PRO A 484 -78.26 -1.09 31.83
CA PRO A 484 -79.21 -1.40 32.88
C PRO A 484 -78.62 -2.33 33.96
N PRO A 485 -78.65 -1.95 35.26
CA PRO A 485 -78.19 -2.83 36.33
C PRO A 485 -79.00 -4.12 36.42
N CYS A 486 -78.35 -5.18 36.88
CA CYS A 486 -78.98 -6.47 37.14
C CYS A 486 -79.46 -6.52 38.60
N LEU A 487 -80.75 -6.76 38.80
CA LEU A 487 -81.36 -7.13 40.08
C LEU A 487 -81.40 -8.64 40.17
N VAL A 488 -80.56 -9.20 41.03
CA VAL A 488 -80.45 -10.63 41.32
C VAL A 488 -81.27 -10.93 42.55
N ARG A 489 -82.36 -11.67 42.38
CA ARG A 489 -83.23 -12.11 43.46
C ARG A 489 -82.58 -13.25 44.24
N SER A 490 -82.93 -13.37 45.51
CA SER A 490 -82.46 -14.46 46.38
C SER A 490 -82.79 -15.87 45.88
N ASP A 491 -83.80 -16.03 45.01
CA ASP A 491 -84.18 -17.29 44.37
C ASP A 491 -83.40 -17.59 43.07
N GLY A 492 -82.51 -16.68 42.66
CA GLY A 492 -81.70 -16.79 41.46
C GLY A 492 -82.31 -16.14 40.21
N GLU A 493 -83.51 -15.53 40.30
CA GLU A 493 -84.05 -14.75 39.18
C GLU A 493 -83.19 -13.49 38.93
N VAL A 494 -82.73 -13.30 37.70
CA VAL A 494 -81.99 -12.09 37.30
C VAL A 494 -82.87 -11.23 36.41
N ALA A 495 -83.29 -10.08 36.93
CA ALA A 495 -84.04 -9.06 36.20
C ALA A 495 -83.15 -7.85 35.92
N ARG A 496 -83.48 -7.06 34.89
CA ARG A 496 -82.80 -5.79 34.62
C ARG A 496 -83.67 -4.63 35.05
N LEU A 497 -83.08 -3.63 35.71
CA LEU A 497 -83.80 -2.41 36.07
C LEU A 497 -83.95 -1.54 34.82
N PRO A 498 -85.19 -1.20 34.39
CA PRO A 498 -85.38 -0.35 33.22
C PRO A 498 -84.82 1.04 33.49
N SER A 499 -83.76 1.39 32.78
CA SER A 499 -83.01 2.63 32.96
C SER A 499 -82.95 3.36 31.63
N HIS A 500 -83.57 4.54 31.56
CA HIS A 500 -83.68 5.34 30.34
C HIS A 500 -83.30 6.80 30.64
N GLY A 501 -82.58 7.43 29.70
CA GLY A 501 -82.19 8.82 29.80
C GLY A 501 -81.17 9.20 28.73
N GLY A 502 -81.07 10.51 28.44
CA GLY A 502 -80.08 11.04 27.50
C GLY A 502 -78.64 10.90 28.02
N LEU A 503 -77.65 11.13 27.15
CA LEU A 503 -76.24 11.13 27.56
C LEU A 503 -75.95 12.31 28.50
N PHE A 504 -75.21 12.04 29.57
CA PHE A 504 -74.81 13.05 30.55
C PHE A 504 -73.61 13.86 30.06
N GLY A 505 -73.63 15.18 30.28
CA GLY A 505 -72.55 16.10 29.88
C GLY A 505 -72.69 16.67 28.47
N VAL A 506 -73.73 16.34 27.70
CA VAL A 506 -73.91 16.80 26.31
C VAL A 506 -74.89 17.97 26.18
N PHE A 507 -76.10 17.83 26.73
CA PHE A 507 -77.18 18.81 26.56
C PHE A 507 -77.59 19.37 27.92
N ALA A 508 -77.43 20.67 28.15
CA ALA A 508 -77.70 21.29 29.46
C ALA A 508 -79.15 21.06 29.95
N GLU A 509 -80.13 21.01 29.04
CA GLU A 509 -81.56 20.83 29.35
C GLU A 509 -82.01 19.35 29.36
N ALA A 510 -81.07 18.39 29.38
CA ALA A 510 -81.40 16.98 29.47
C ALA A 510 -82.22 16.66 30.73
N ARG A 511 -83.27 15.87 30.57
CA ARG A 511 -84.12 15.37 31.66
C ARG A 511 -83.89 13.87 31.84
N TYR A 512 -83.96 13.43 33.10
CA TYR A 512 -83.73 12.04 33.47
C TYR A 512 -84.98 11.46 34.12
N GLU A 513 -85.34 10.24 33.74
CA GLU A 513 -86.51 9.56 34.30
C GLU A 513 -86.16 8.88 35.62
N MET A 514 -87.09 8.95 36.58
CA MET A 514 -86.93 8.35 37.89
C MET A 514 -87.61 6.98 37.93
N GLY A 515 -86.83 5.94 38.16
CA GLY A 515 -87.30 4.58 38.39
C GLY A 515 -87.34 4.24 39.88
N GLU A 516 -88.25 3.35 40.27
CA GLU A 516 -88.36 2.84 41.62
C GLU A 516 -88.32 1.31 41.62
N SER A 517 -87.68 0.74 42.63
CA SER A 517 -87.60 -0.70 42.88
C SER A 517 -87.42 -0.95 44.38
N ARG A 518 -87.30 -2.22 44.78
CA ARG A 518 -87.01 -2.63 46.15
C ARG A 518 -86.14 -3.88 46.14
N LEU A 519 -85.09 -3.86 46.96
CA LEU A 519 -84.29 -5.04 47.28
C LEU A 519 -84.93 -5.71 48.49
N GLU A 520 -85.37 -6.95 48.33
CA GLU A 520 -85.78 -7.77 49.46
C GLU A 520 -84.54 -8.35 50.16
N PRO A 521 -84.65 -8.80 51.43
CA PRO A 521 -83.52 -9.42 52.13
C PRO A 521 -82.91 -10.58 51.31
N GLY A 522 -81.60 -10.55 51.09
CA GLY A 522 -80.87 -11.49 50.25
C GLY A 522 -80.70 -11.09 48.79
N ASP A 523 -81.45 -10.12 48.27
CA ASP A 523 -81.32 -9.62 46.90
C ASP A 523 -80.03 -8.82 46.70
N ALA A 524 -79.48 -8.85 45.49
CA ALA A 524 -78.33 -8.06 45.07
C ALA A 524 -78.63 -7.19 43.86
N LEU A 525 -78.13 -5.95 43.89
CA LEU A 525 -78.06 -5.04 42.76
C LEU A 525 -76.64 -5.03 42.23
N VAL A 526 -76.46 -5.47 40.98
CA VAL A 526 -75.17 -5.54 40.28
C VAL A 526 -75.14 -4.48 39.20
N LEU A 527 -74.32 -3.47 39.40
CA LEU A 527 -74.03 -2.42 38.43
C LEU A 527 -72.71 -2.74 37.71
N TYR A 528 -72.67 -2.54 36.41
CA TYR A 528 -71.52 -2.86 35.57
C TYR A 528 -71.40 -1.89 34.40
N THR A 529 -70.17 -1.67 33.93
CA THR A 529 -69.89 -0.93 32.69
C THR A 529 -69.91 -1.86 31.48
N ASP A 530 -70.06 -1.29 30.29
CA ASP A 530 -70.16 -2.04 29.04
C ASP A 530 -68.90 -2.87 28.74
N GLY A 531 -67.74 -2.50 29.29
CA GLY A 531 -66.52 -3.30 29.23
C GLY A 531 -66.68 -4.74 29.76
N VAL A 532 -67.71 -5.04 30.56
CA VAL A 532 -68.11 -6.41 30.90
C VAL A 532 -68.79 -7.11 29.72
N THR A 533 -69.84 -6.51 29.15
CA THR A 533 -70.68 -7.13 28.12
C THR A 533 -70.07 -7.08 26.71
N GLU A 534 -69.24 -6.09 26.44
CA GLU A 534 -68.57 -5.87 25.15
C GLU A 534 -67.18 -6.50 25.07
N ALA A 535 -66.71 -7.12 26.16
CA ALA A 535 -65.56 -8.01 26.12
C ALA A 535 -65.75 -9.06 25.02
N HIS A 536 -64.74 -9.33 24.19
CA HIS A 536 -64.86 -10.34 23.15
C HIS A 536 -63.73 -11.36 23.10
N ASP A 537 -64.06 -12.55 22.59
CA ASP A 537 -63.12 -13.64 22.37
C ASP A 537 -62.23 -13.40 21.13
N ALA A 538 -61.31 -14.33 20.84
CA ALA A 538 -60.43 -14.27 19.66
C ALA A 538 -61.19 -14.22 18.32
N GLY A 539 -62.45 -14.67 18.31
CA GLY A 539 -63.34 -14.65 17.15
C GLY A 539 -64.15 -13.36 17.00
N GLY A 540 -64.03 -12.43 17.95
CA GLY A 540 -64.81 -11.18 17.98
C GLY A 540 -66.23 -11.35 18.50
N THR A 541 -66.56 -12.46 19.15
CA THR A 541 -67.88 -12.68 19.75
C THR A 541 -67.95 -11.96 21.08
N LEU A 542 -68.97 -11.12 21.28
CA LEU A 542 -69.19 -10.40 22.55
C LEU A 542 -69.59 -11.37 23.68
N TYR A 543 -69.11 -11.08 24.88
CA TYR A 543 -69.43 -11.77 26.13
C TYR A 543 -70.95 -11.75 26.38
N GLY A 544 -71.55 -10.58 26.17
CA GLY A 544 -72.98 -10.38 26.10
C GLY A 544 -73.71 -10.47 27.45
N GLU A 545 -74.91 -9.90 27.47
CA GLU A 545 -75.74 -9.83 28.66
C GLU A 545 -76.28 -11.19 29.11
N ALA A 546 -76.54 -12.11 28.16
CA ALA A 546 -77.09 -13.42 28.46
C ALA A 546 -76.12 -14.25 29.33
N ARG A 547 -74.83 -14.21 29.01
CA ARG A 547 -73.78 -14.89 29.78
C ARG A 547 -73.61 -14.26 31.16
N LEU A 548 -73.62 -12.93 31.24
CA LEU A 548 -73.60 -12.22 32.51
C LEU A 548 -74.77 -12.64 33.41
N ALA A 549 -75.98 -12.70 32.87
CA ALA A 549 -77.16 -13.11 33.62
C ALA A 549 -77.06 -14.55 34.14
N THR A 550 -76.56 -15.50 33.34
CA THR A 550 -76.33 -16.88 33.79
C THR A 550 -75.31 -16.95 34.94
N LEU A 551 -74.19 -16.22 34.81
CA LEU A 551 -73.18 -16.18 35.87
C LEU A 551 -73.75 -15.58 37.18
N LEU A 552 -74.54 -14.52 37.07
CA LEU A 552 -75.16 -13.87 38.23
C LEU A 552 -76.21 -14.74 38.90
N GLN A 553 -76.96 -15.53 38.13
CA GLN A 553 -77.91 -16.52 38.65
C GLN A 553 -77.19 -17.57 39.51
N ASP A 554 -76.06 -18.11 39.03
CA ASP A 554 -75.25 -19.08 39.78
C ASP A 554 -74.60 -18.47 41.04
N ALA A 555 -74.36 -17.16 41.02
CA ALA A 555 -73.75 -16.41 42.11
C ALA A 555 -74.74 -15.74 43.07
N ALA A 556 -76.06 -15.93 42.90
CA ALA A 556 -77.11 -15.16 43.60
C ALA A 556 -77.03 -15.19 45.13
N SER A 557 -76.54 -16.28 45.71
CA SER A 557 -76.40 -16.43 47.17
C SER A 557 -75.03 -15.98 47.73
N GLN A 558 -74.10 -15.58 46.87
CA GLN A 558 -72.72 -15.23 47.26
C GLN A 558 -72.60 -13.80 47.80
N PRO A 559 -71.58 -13.51 48.63
CA PRO A 559 -71.30 -12.14 49.07
C PRO A 559 -70.99 -11.18 47.93
N ALA A 560 -71.21 -9.88 48.14
CA ALA A 560 -71.00 -8.84 47.12
C ALA A 560 -69.58 -8.88 46.50
N GLU A 561 -68.55 -9.11 47.32
CA GLU A 561 -67.16 -9.25 46.84
C GLU A 561 -66.97 -10.46 45.92
N SER A 562 -67.57 -11.60 46.28
CA SER A 562 -67.47 -12.83 45.49
C SER A 562 -68.14 -12.67 44.13
N ILE A 563 -69.31 -12.01 44.08
CA ILE A 563 -70.00 -11.69 42.83
C ILE A 563 -69.11 -10.83 41.92
N CYS A 564 -68.56 -9.72 42.44
CA CYS A 564 -67.66 -8.86 41.67
C CYS A 564 -66.46 -9.63 41.11
N ARG A 565 -65.77 -10.42 41.96
CA ARG A 565 -64.59 -11.18 41.55
C ARG A 565 -64.92 -12.29 40.55
N ALA A 566 -66.07 -12.94 40.68
CA ALA A 566 -66.53 -13.96 39.74
C ALA A 566 -66.77 -13.38 38.34
N VAL A 567 -67.44 -12.22 38.25
CA VAL A 567 -67.66 -11.53 36.97
C VAL A 567 -66.34 -11.12 36.33
N VAL A 568 -65.44 -10.49 37.08
CA VAL A 568 -64.11 -10.10 36.55
C VAL A 568 -63.34 -11.31 36.05
N ALA A 569 -63.32 -12.41 36.82
CA ALA A 569 -62.59 -13.62 36.46
C ALA A 569 -63.17 -14.29 35.20
N ASP A 570 -64.51 -14.35 35.04
CA ASP A 570 -65.12 -14.93 33.84
C ASP A 570 -64.87 -14.06 32.60
N VAL A 571 -64.93 -12.73 32.75
CA VAL A 571 -64.61 -11.79 31.66
C VAL A 571 -63.15 -11.89 31.24
N ASP A 572 -62.21 -11.89 32.20
CA ASP A 572 -60.78 -12.03 31.91
C ASP A 572 -60.45 -13.39 31.28
N ALA A 573 -61.16 -14.47 31.65
CA ALA A 573 -60.99 -15.81 31.06
C ALA A 573 -61.62 -15.94 29.67
N TYR A 574 -62.67 -15.16 29.36
CA TYR A 574 -63.33 -15.16 28.06
C TYR A 574 -62.54 -14.42 26.97
N ARG A 575 -61.78 -13.39 27.36
CA ARG A 575 -60.99 -12.53 26.45
C ARG A 575 -59.72 -13.24 25.96
N ALA A 576 -59.34 -12.97 24.71
CA ALA A 576 -58.15 -13.56 24.08
C ALA A 576 -56.87 -12.72 24.19
N ASP A 577 -56.99 -11.39 24.12
CA ASP A 577 -55.85 -10.44 24.05
C ASP A 577 -56.07 -9.22 24.96
N GLY A 578 -55.51 -9.28 26.17
CA GLY A 578 -55.49 -8.14 27.11
C GLY A 578 -56.86 -7.55 27.44
N ARG A 579 -56.88 -6.39 28.12
CA ARG A 579 -58.13 -5.64 28.37
C ARG A 579 -58.32 -4.60 27.27
N GLN A 580 -59.47 -4.64 26.63
CA GLN A 580 -59.83 -3.77 25.51
C GLN A 580 -60.61 -2.54 25.97
N ASP A 581 -61.43 -2.72 27.00
CA ASP A 581 -62.10 -1.64 27.74
C ASP A 581 -61.99 -1.82 29.25
N ASP A 582 -62.23 -0.71 29.94
CA ASP A 582 -62.26 -0.64 31.39
C ASP A 582 -63.38 -1.55 31.92
N VAL A 583 -63.11 -2.28 33.00
CA VAL A 583 -64.09 -3.20 33.60
C VAL A 583 -64.40 -2.70 34.99
N THR A 584 -65.60 -2.18 35.17
CA THR A 584 -66.04 -1.62 36.44
C THR A 584 -67.34 -2.25 36.90
N LEU A 585 -67.37 -2.63 38.17
CA LEU A 585 -68.47 -3.33 38.85
C LEU A 585 -68.71 -2.70 40.22
N LEU A 586 -69.97 -2.54 40.59
CA LEU A 586 -70.43 -2.14 41.93
C LEU A 586 -71.60 -3.04 42.32
N VAL A 587 -71.47 -3.77 43.43
CA VAL A 587 -72.48 -4.71 43.91
C VAL A 587 -72.93 -4.29 45.29
N LEU A 588 -74.23 -3.99 45.41
CA LEU A 588 -74.94 -3.82 46.68
C LEU A 588 -75.78 -5.07 46.93
N ARG A 589 -75.67 -5.68 48.11
CA ARG A 589 -76.53 -6.79 48.52
C ARG A 589 -77.22 -6.44 49.83
N ARG A 590 -78.54 -6.65 49.92
CA ARG A 590 -79.27 -6.52 51.18
C ARG A 590 -79.06 -7.79 52.00
N THR A 591 -78.63 -7.68 53.26
CA THR A 591 -78.45 -8.85 54.12
C THR A 591 -79.81 -9.41 54.55
N ALA A 592 -79.82 -10.71 54.88
CA ALA A 592 -81.02 -11.48 55.20
C ALA A 592 -81.54 -11.20 56.62
#